data_AF-A0A0C3FP68-F1
#
_entry.id   AF-A0A0C3FP68-F1
#
_cell.length_a   1.000
_cell.length_b   1.000
_cell.length_c   1.000
_cell.angle_alpha   90.00
_cell.angle_beta   90.00
_cell.angle_gamma   90.00
#
_symmetry.space_group_name_H-M   'P 1'
#
loop_
_entity.id
_entity.type
_entity.pdbx_description
1 polymer ?
#
loop_
_entity_poly.entity_id
_entity_poly.type
_entity_poly.pdbx_seq_one_letter_code
_entity_poly.pdbx_strand_id
1 'polypeptide(L)'
;MPSNFWSKVAFKSGNEPGKRFAQLTGCIRPRTLDRLVPTDPGGQYTESQSGEIKCVGYNHFVEIVEPASNRACIKCCDDPADCQKSPKVHPHCPNVIPGKYFNCA
;
A
#
# COMPACT_ATOMS: atom_id res chain seq x y z
N MET A 1 11.02 -6.16 8.83
CA MET A 1 10.04 -6.99 8.10
C MET A 1 10.72 -8.25 7.61
N PRO A 2 10.11 -9.44 7.73
CA PRO A 2 10.66 -10.68 7.19
C PRO A 2 10.94 -10.57 5.69
N SER A 3 12.06 -11.13 5.24
CA SER A 3 12.43 -11.12 3.81
C SER A 3 11.43 -11.85 2.91
N ASN A 4 10.66 -12.77 3.49
CA ASN A 4 9.64 -13.56 2.80
C ASN A 4 8.21 -13.00 3.01
N PHE A 5 8.06 -11.79 3.54
CA PHE A 5 6.74 -11.19 3.75
C PHE A 5 5.97 -11.05 2.43
N TRP A 6 6.58 -10.43 1.41
CA TRP A 6 6.01 -10.44 0.06
C TRP A 6 6.23 -11.81 -0.58
N SER A 7 5.14 -12.47 -0.99
CA SER A 7 5.23 -13.68 -1.81
C SER A 7 5.40 -13.32 -3.29
N LYS A 8 4.79 -12.23 -3.74
CA LYS A 8 4.98 -11.61 -5.05
C LYS A 8 4.81 -10.11 -4.92
N VAL A 9 5.65 -9.30 -5.55
CA VAL A 9 5.54 -7.85 -5.50
C VAL A 9 5.91 -7.24 -6.85
N ALA A 10 5.16 -6.25 -7.28
CA ALA A 10 5.48 -5.40 -8.41
C ALA A 10 5.82 -4.01 -7.91
N PHE A 11 6.96 -3.49 -8.36
CA PHE A 11 7.36 -2.11 -8.15
C PHE A 11 7.08 -1.30 -9.43
N LYS A 12 6.53 -0.10 -9.27
CA LYS A 12 6.36 0.88 -10.34
C LYS A 12 6.65 2.28 -9.80
N SER A 13 7.31 3.10 -10.59
CA SER A 13 7.60 4.48 -10.25
C SER A 13 7.41 5.42 -11.43
N GLY A 14 7.20 6.70 -11.13
CA GLY A 14 7.21 7.81 -12.09
C GLY A 14 8.06 8.96 -11.54
N ASN A 15 8.69 9.72 -12.42
CA ASN A 15 9.63 10.79 -12.06
C ASN A 15 9.30 12.14 -12.73
N GLU A 16 8.01 12.38 -13.00
CA GLU A 16 7.59 13.68 -13.52
C GLU A 16 7.79 14.76 -12.44
N PRO A 17 8.33 15.95 -12.77
CA PRO A 17 8.53 17.03 -11.81
C PRO A 17 7.23 17.38 -11.07
N GLY A 18 7.27 17.34 -9.74
CA GLY A 18 6.10 17.60 -8.88
C GLY A 18 5.08 16.46 -8.80
N LYS A 19 5.26 15.36 -9.55
CA LYS A 19 4.35 14.20 -9.61
C LYS A 19 5.09 12.88 -9.49
N ARG A 20 6.24 12.89 -8.81
CA ARG A 20 7.01 11.67 -8.59
C ARG A 20 6.17 10.73 -7.75
N PHE A 21 6.20 9.45 -8.08
CA PHE A 21 5.57 8.42 -7.27
C PHE A 21 6.39 7.14 -7.27
N ALA A 22 6.21 6.36 -6.22
CA ALA A 22 6.68 4.99 -6.10
C ALA A 22 5.55 4.15 -5.52
N GLN A 23 5.30 2.97 -6.09
CA GLN A 23 4.29 2.06 -5.58
C GLN A 23 4.78 0.61 -5.54
N LEU A 24 4.29 -0.12 -4.55
CA LEU A 24 4.38 -1.56 -4.45
C LEU A 24 2.96 -2.12 -4.43
N THR A 25 2.70 -3.13 -5.25
CA THR A 25 1.44 -3.88 -5.25
C THR A 25 1.73 -5.35 -5.33
N GLY A 26 1.05 -6.19 -4.54
CA GLY A 26 1.28 -7.61 -4.64
C GLY A 26 0.68 -8.44 -3.52
N CYS A 27 1.21 -9.64 -3.39
CA CYS A 27 0.76 -10.65 -2.46
C CYS A 27 1.68 -10.75 -1.26
N ILE A 28 1.09 -10.90 -0.08
CA ILE A 28 1.78 -10.99 1.19
C ILE A 28 1.55 -12.35 1.84
N ARG A 29 2.41 -12.70 2.80
CA ARG A 29 2.25 -13.84 3.70
C ARG A 29 1.89 -13.29 5.08
N PRO A 30 0.61 -13.04 5.40
CA PRO A 30 0.22 -12.33 6.61
C PRO A 30 0.69 -13.05 7.89
N ARG A 31 0.76 -14.38 7.85
CA ARG A 31 1.24 -15.22 8.96
C ARG A 31 2.74 -15.07 9.29
N THR A 32 3.51 -14.33 8.49
CA THR A 32 4.94 -14.06 8.77
C THR A 32 5.13 -12.88 9.73
N LEU A 33 4.07 -12.11 10.02
CA LEU A 33 4.06 -11.02 10.97
C LEU A 33 2.98 -11.27 12.02
N ASP A 34 3.38 -11.32 13.27
CA ASP A 34 2.51 -11.51 14.45
C ASP A 34 1.46 -10.39 14.59
N ARG A 35 1.78 -9.18 14.14
CA ARG A 35 0.88 -8.02 14.16
C ARG A 35 -0.26 -8.06 13.14
N LEU A 36 -0.22 -8.97 12.17
CA LEU A 36 -1.28 -9.09 11.16
C LEU A 36 -2.23 -10.22 11.53
N VAL A 37 -3.52 -9.90 11.63
CA VAL A 37 -4.58 -10.89 11.82
C VAL A 37 -4.97 -11.42 10.44
N PRO A 38 -4.76 -12.72 10.11
CA PRO A 38 -4.98 -13.23 8.75
C PRO A 38 -6.43 -13.15 8.23
N THR A 39 -7.40 -12.94 9.13
CA THR A 39 -8.83 -12.80 8.81
C THR A 39 -9.28 -11.35 8.71
N ASP A 40 -8.38 -10.38 8.91
CA ASP A 40 -8.70 -8.96 8.78
C ASP A 40 -8.96 -8.62 7.29
N PRO A 41 -10.13 -8.07 6.93
CA PRO A 41 -10.42 -7.64 5.56
C PRO A 41 -9.55 -6.47 5.10
N GLY A 42 -8.89 -5.78 6.03
CA GLY A 42 -7.97 -4.69 5.78
C GLY A 42 -8.53 -3.30 6.09
N GLY A 43 -7.63 -2.33 6.03
CA GLY A 43 -7.93 -0.92 6.28
C GLY A 43 -6.95 0.00 5.54
N GLN A 44 -7.36 1.25 5.34
CA GLN A 44 -6.49 2.29 4.79
C GLN A 44 -5.65 2.90 5.90
N TYR A 45 -4.35 2.98 5.67
CA TYR A 45 -3.43 3.82 6.41
C TYR A 45 -3.00 4.97 5.50
N THR A 46 -3.02 6.18 6.05
CA THR A 46 -2.53 7.39 5.39
C THR A 46 -1.67 8.16 6.38
N GLU A 47 -0.99 9.20 5.90
CA GLU A 47 -0.27 10.14 6.76
C GLU A 47 -1.08 10.54 8.01
N SER A 48 -0.43 10.53 9.17
CA SER A 48 -1.01 11.08 10.39
C SER A 48 -0.89 12.60 10.37
N GLN A 49 -1.80 13.31 11.04
CA GLN A 49 -1.65 14.75 11.25
C GLN A 49 -0.37 15.11 12.02
N SER A 50 0.23 14.15 12.74
CA SER A 50 1.48 14.32 13.51
C SER A 50 2.77 14.19 12.67
N GLY A 51 2.71 13.71 11.41
CA GLY A 51 3.88 13.54 10.55
C GLY A 51 4.85 12.43 10.97
N GLU A 52 4.48 11.60 11.95
CA GLU A 52 5.32 10.53 12.50
C GLU A 52 5.48 9.34 11.54
N ILE A 53 4.51 9.15 10.64
CA ILE A 53 4.54 8.11 9.61
C ILE A 53 4.69 8.78 8.26
N LYS A 54 5.76 8.46 7.53
CA LYS A 54 6.07 9.03 6.22
C LYS A 54 6.71 8.04 5.27
N CYS A 55 6.49 8.25 3.97
CA CYS A 55 7.32 7.62 2.95
C CYS A 55 8.54 8.49 2.66
N VAL A 56 9.73 7.96 2.92
CA VAL A 56 10.97 8.73 2.83
C VAL A 56 11.18 9.26 1.40
N GLY A 57 11.33 10.58 1.26
CA GLY A 57 11.54 11.24 -0.03
C GLY A 57 10.27 11.66 -0.77
N TYR A 58 9.09 11.42 -0.18
CA TYR A 58 7.77 11.81 -0.67
C TYR A 58 6.98 12.55 0.42
N ASN A 59 6.02 13.37 0.01
CA ASN A 59 5.21 14.17 0.94
C ASN A 59 4.00 13.39 1.46
N HIS A 60 3.46 12.48 0.64
CA HIS A 60 2.22 11.77 0.93
C HIS A 60 2.37 10.28 0.68
N PHE A 61 1.52 9.50 1.34
CA PHE A 61 1.36 8.08 1.03
C PHE A 61 -0.06 7.59 1.30
N VAL A 62 -0.41 6.51 0.63
CA VAL A 62 -1.55 5.66 0.94
C VAL A 62 -1.07 4.21 1.00
N GLU A 63 -1.42 3.53 2.07
CA GLU A 63 -1.12 2.11 2.30
C GLU A 63 -2.42 1.39 2.62
N ILE A 64 -2.58 0.19 2.06
CA ILE A 64 -3.68 -0.71 2.41
C ILE A 64 -3.07 -2.10 2.56
N VAL A 65 -3.37 -2.73 3.69
CA VAL A 65 -2.98 -4.11 3.97
C VAL A 65 -4.28 -4.91 4.11
N GLU A 66 -4.44 -5.98 3.33
CA GLU A 66 -5.64 -6.82 3.28
C GLU A 66 -5.24 -8.29 3.57
N PRO A 67 -4.98 -8.65 4.84
CA PRO A 67 -4.53 -9.99 5.22
C PRO A 67 -5.45 -11.11 4.74
N ALA A 68 -6.77 -10.94 4.85
CA ALA A 68 -7.76 -11.94 4.42
C ALA A 68 -7.70 -12.26 2.91
N SER A 69 -7.17 -11.33 2.11
CA SER A 69 -6.96 -11.50 0.67
C SER A 69 -5.50 -11.79 0.30
N ASN A 70 -4.62 -12.04 1.30
CA ASN A 70 -3.18 -12.20 1.11
C ASN A 70 -2.56 -11.09 0.25
N ARG A 71 -3.02 -9.84 0.41
CA ARG A 71 -2.70 -8.73 -0.48
C ARG A 71 -2.31 -7.47 0.30
N ALA A 72 -1.39 -6.69 -0.26
CA ALA A 72 -1.11 -5.34 0.22
C ALA A 72 -0.66 -4.42 -0.93
N CYS A 73 -0.76 -3.12 -0.69
CA CYS A 73 -0.31 -2.09 -1.60
C CYS A 73 0.09 -0.84 -0.84
N ILE A 74 1.07 -0.14 -1.38
CA ILE A 74 1.49 1.18 -0.91
C ILE A 74 1.85 2.04 -2.10
N LYS A 75 1.49 3.32 -2.06
CA LYS A 75 1.90 4.34 -3.03
C LYS A 75 2.36 5.57 -2.28
N CYS A 76 3.56 6.02 -2.60
CA CYS A 76 4.14 7.28 -2.15
C CYS A 76 4.11 8.28 -3.30
N CYS A 77 3.84 9.54 -3.01
CA CYS A 77 3.75 10.58 -4.03
C CYS A 77 4.12 11.97 -3.49
N ASP A 78 4.53 12.85 -4.39
CA ASP A 78 4.77 14.26 -4.09
C ASP A 78 3.47 15.09 -4.05
N ASP A 79 2.54 14.81 -4.97
CA ASP A 79 1.23 15.45 -5.08
C ASP A 79 0.14 14.58 -4.43
N PRO A 80 -0.63 15.07 -3.45
CA PRO A 80 -1.67 14.30 -2.79
C PRO A 80 -2.75 13.80 -3.76
N ALA A 81 -2.97 14.44 -4.91
CA ALA A 81 -3.89 13.97 -5.94
C ALA A 81 -3.43 12.66 -6.60
N ASP A 82 -2.10 12.43 -6.65
CA ASP A 82 -1.52 11.18 -7.16
C ASP A 82 -1.61 10.05 -6.13
N CYS A 83 -1.67 10.36 -4.83
CA CYS A 83 -2.03 9.42 -3.77
C CYS A 83 -3.54 9.48 -3.54
N GLN A 84 -4.30 8.87 -4.45
CA GLN A 84 -5.75 8.81 -4.32
C GLN A 84 -6.14 8.19 -2.97
N LYS A 85 -6.64 9.01 -2.03
CA LYS A 85 -7.31 8.53 -0.83
C LYS A 85 -8.70 8.07 -1.25
N SER A 86 -9.09 6.85 -0.90
CA SER A 86 -10.46 6.43 -1.17
C SER A 86 -11.40 7.03 -0.12
N PRO A 87 -12.57 7.57 -0.51
CA PRO A 87 -13.61 7.98 0.44
C PRO A 87 -14.43 6.78 0.96
N LYS A 88 -14.11 5.55 0.55
CA LYS A 88 -14.88 4.36 0.92
C LYS A 88 -14.54 3.89 2.34
N VAL A 89 -15.56 3.38 3.05
CA VAL A 89 -15.43 2.86 4.43
C VAL A 89 -14.53 1.62 4.52
N HIS A 90 -14.26 0.91 3.42
CA HIS A 90 -13.28 -0.17 3.33
C HIS A 90 -12.62 -0.19 1.95
N PRO A 91 -11.52 0.55 1.75
CA PRO A 91 -10.84 0.57 0.47
C PRO A 91 -10.03 -0.70 0.25
N HIS A 92 -10.12 -1.23 -0.97
CA HIS A 92 -9.36 -2.39 -1.41
C HIS A 92 -8.22 -1.97 -2.32
N CYS A 93 -7.08 -2.65 -2.24
CA CYS A 93 -5.89 -2.29 -2.99
C CYS A 93 -6.11 -2.08 -4.50
N PRO A 94 -6.79 -2.99 -5.23
CA PRO A 94 -7.01 -2.82 -6.66
C PRO A 94 -7.86 -1.60 -7.03
N ASN A 95 -8.69 -1.12 -6.09
CA ASN A 95 -9.57 0.03 -6.32
C ASN A 95 -8.86 1.36 -6.05
N VAL A 96 -7.86 1.38 -5.18
CA VAL A 96 -7.17 2.61 -4.76
C VAL A 96 -5.83 2.80 -5.45
N ILE A 97 -5.07 1.71 -5.60
CA ILE A 97 -3.76 1.71 -6.23
C ILE A 97 -3.82 0.72 -7.41
N PRO A 98 -4.07 1.19 -8.64
CA PRO A 98 -3.97 0.34 -9.82
C PRO A 98 -2.57 -0.28 -9.93
N GLY A 99 -2.50 -1.57 -10.22
CA GLY A 99 -1.22 -2.28 -10.26
C GLY A 99 -1.37 -3.78 -10.49
N LYS A 100 -0.30 -4.53 -10.24
CA LYS A 100 -0.25 -5.98 -10.46
C LYS A 100 -0.46 -6.71 -9.13
N TYR A 101 -1.55 -7.46 -9.05
CA TYR A 101 -1.96 -8.20 -7.85
C TYR A 101 -1.92 -9.73 -7.99
N PHE A 102 -1.38 -10.25 -9.10
CA PHE A 102 -0.99 -11.66 -9.29
C PHE A 102 -2.01 -12.74 -8.89
N ASN A 103 -3.31 -12.40 -8.81
CA ASN A 103 -4.36 -13.24 -8.24
C ASN A 103 -3.96 -13.85 -6.88
N CYS A 104 -3.65 -12.99 -5.90
CA CYS A 104 -3.31 -13.42 -4.55
C CYS A 104 -4.36 -14.41 -4.01
N ALA A 105 -3.88 -15.53 -3.49
CA ALA A 105 -4.64 -16.61 -2.89
C ALA A 105 -3.92 -17.06 -1.62
#